data_AF-A0A2W7ARP2-F1
#
_entry.id   AF-A0A2W7ARP2-F1
#
_cell.length_a   1.000
_cell.length_b   1.000
_cell.length_c   1.000
_cell.angle_alpha   90.00
_cell.angle_beta   90.00
_cell.angle_gamma   90.00
#
_symmetry.space_group_name_H-M   'P 1'
#
loop_
_entity.id
_entity.type
_entity.pdbx_description
1 polymer ?
#
loop_
_entity_poly.entity_id
_entity_poly.type
_entity_poly.pdbx_seq_one_letter_code
_entity_poly.pdbx_strand_id
1 'polypeptide(L)'
;MDGFELHQQITKLAQEFHIFECIQCAEAIKQFLIKQGISGQHIKLFTGSVEDPFSNIYHEMLKRNISTNGRHEAIAVDINNEELIFDNLHPQGILRRDWLYNLYSPINDMGEDFQITEVDF
;
A
#
# COMPACT_ATOMS: atom_id res chain seq x y z
N MET A 1 15.36 4.55 17.36
CA MET A 1 15.03 5.30 16.14
C MET A 1 13.95 6.29 16.51
N ASP A 2 14.15 7.58 16.26
CA ASP A 2 13.06 8.54 16.42
C ASP A 2 12.10 8.48 15.21
N GLY A 3 10.92 9.10 15.31
CA GLY A 3 9.91 9.03 14.25
C GLY A 3 10.35 9.67 12.93
N PHE A 4 11.23 10.68 12.97
CA PHE A 4 11.75 11.32 11.76
C PHE A 4 12.73 10.40 11.04
N GLU A 5 13.64 9.78 11.78
CA GLU A 5 14.59 8.79 11.25
C GLU A 5 13.84 7.58 10.67
N LEU A 6 12.80 7.09 11.36
CA LEU A 6 11.95 6.00 10.88
C LEU A 6 11.27 6.34 9.55
N HIS A 7 10.61 7.49 9.50
CA HIS A 7 9.94 7.98 8.29
C HIS A 7 10.90 8.06 7.10
N GLN A 8 12.09 8.62 7.30
CA GLN A 8 13.10 8.73 6.24
C GLN A 8 13.60 7.37 5.74
N GLN A 9 13.78 6.39 6.63
CA GLN A 9 14.27 5.07 6.25
C GLN A 9 13.22 4.29 5.46
N ILE A 10 11.95 4.29 5.90
CA ILE A 10 10.85 3.68 5.13
C ILE A 10 10.71 4.37 3.78
N THR A 11 10.80 5.71 3.75
CA THR A 11 10.73 6.49 2.52
C THR A 11 11.77 6.06 1.49
N LYS A 12 13.04 5.98 1.90
CA LYS A 12 14.13 5.57 1.01
C LYS A 12 13.91 4.16 0.47
N LEU A 13 13.46 3.25 1.33
CA LEU A 13 13.19 1.87 0.96
C LEU A 13 12.05 1.78 -0.06
N ALA A 14 10.94 2.47 0.18
CA ALA A 14 9.78 2.48 -0.71
C ALA A 14 10.09 3.05 -2.10
N GLN A 15 11.01 4.03 -2.18
CA GLN A 15 11.45 4.64 -3.45
C GLN A 15 12.21 3.70 -4.38
N GLU A 16 12.69 2.55 -3.90
CA GLU A 16 13.40 1.56 -4.73
C GLU A 16 12.45 0.75 -5.63
N PHE A 17 11.14 0.82 -5.38
CA PHE A 17 10.13 0.03 -6.06
C PHE A 17 9.32 0.85 -7.05
N HIS A 18 8.98 0.24 -8.18
CA HIS A 18 8.26 0.86 -9.29
C HIS A 18 6.80 0.42 -9.31
N ILE A 19 6.02 0.96 -10.25
CA ILE A 19 4.65 0.51 -10.52
C ILE A 19 4.66 -1.01 -10.77
N PHE A 20 3.65 -1.72 -10.24
CA PHE A 20 3.53 -3.20 -10.22
C PHE A 20 4.43 -3.94 -9.21
N GLU A 21 5.18 -3.25 -8.36
CA GLU A 21 6.06 -3.86 -7.34
C GLU A 21 5.57 -3.66 -5.89
N CYS A 22 4.26 -3.45 -5.69
CA CYS A 22 3.69 -3.14 -4.36
C CYS A 22 3.90 -4.28 -3.34
N ILE A 23 3.82 -5.54 -3.77
CA ILE A 23 4.02 -6.71 -2.88
C ILE A 23 5.46 -6.75 -2.37
N GLN A 24 6.43 -6.56 -3.27
CA GLN A 24 7.85 -6.54 -2.93
C GLN A 24 8.18 -5.35 -2.02
N CYS A 25 7.58 -4.18 -2.30
CA CYS A 25 7.71 -2.99 -1.47
C CYS A 25 7.17 -3.23 -0.06
N ALA A 26 5.93 -3.74 0.06
CA ALA A 26 5.31 -4.02 1.34
C ALA A 26 6.12 -5.03 2.16
N GLU A 27 6.58 -6.12 1.53
CA GLU A 27 7.42 -7.12 2.22
C GLU A 27 8.75 -6.53 2.67
N ALA A 28 9.41 -5.70 1.85
CA ALA A 28 10.66 -5.06 2.23
C ALA A 28 10.49 -4.14 3.45
N ILE A 29 9.46 -3.28 3.43
CA ILE A 29 9.12 -2.38 4.54
C ILE A 29 8.80 -3.19 5.81
N LYS A 30 7.95 -4.22 5.69
CA LYS A 30 7.60 -5.11 6.79
C LYS A 30 8.83 -5.75 7.44
N GLN A 31 9.71 -6.34 6.63
CA GLN A 31 10.94 -6.97 7.13
C GLN A 31 11.88 -5.96 7.77
N PHE A 32 11.96 -4.74 7.24
CA PHE A 32 12.70 -3.66 7.88
C PHE A 32 12.13 -3.33 9.27
N LEU A 33 10.82 -3.12 9.39
CA LEU A 33 10.16 -2.77 10.65
C LEU A 33 10.31 -3.88 11.71
N ILE A 34 10.09 -5.14 11.32
CA ILE A 34 10.27 -6.30 12.21
C ILE A 34 11.70 -6.34 12.76
N LYS A 35 12.72 -6.08 11.92
CA LYS A 35 14.12 -6.04 12.36
C LYS A 35 14.40 -4.90 13.34
N GLN A 36 13.66 -3.79 13.25
CA GLN A 36 13.76 -2.69 14.20
C GLN A 36 12.89 -2.90 15.47
N GLY A 37 12.12 -3.99 15.54
CA GLY A 37 11.18 -4.25 16.64
C GLY A 37 9.99 -3.28 16.62
N ILE A 38 9.62 -2.77 15.45
CA ILE A 38 8.51 -1.82 15.26
C ILE A 38 7.32 -2.60 14.72
N SER A 39 6.20 -2.53 15.44
CA SER A 39 4.93 -3.11 15.00
C SER A 39 4.31 -2.31 13.87
N GLY A 40 3.55 -3.00 13.02
CA GLY A 40 2.75 -2.37 11.98
C GLY A 40 1.67 -3.32 11.47
N GLN A 41 0.95 -2.88 10.44
CA GLN A 41 -0.05 -3.72 9.77
C GLN A 41 0.28 -3.88 8.30
N HIS A 42 0.22 -5.12 7.82
CA HIS A 42 0.30 -5.42 6.39
C HIS A 42 -1.10 -5.39 5.81
N ILE A 43 -1.38 -4.36 5.00
CA ILE A 43 -2.67 -4.18 4.34
C ILE A 43 -2.61 -4.84 2.96
N LYS A 44 -3.59 -5.69 2.68
CA LYS A 44 -3.76 -6.37 1.40
C LYS A 44 -5.12 -6.04 0.82
N LEU A 45 -5.12 -5.43 -0.36
CA LEU A 45 -6.30 -5.21 -1.18
C LEU A 45 -6.41 -6.31 -2.22
N PHE A 46 -7.64 -6.79 -2.41
CA PHE A 46 -8.00 -7.65 -3.51
C PHE A 46 -9.30 -7.18 -4.17
N THR A 47 -9.35 -7.14 -5.49
CA THR A 47 -10.59 -6.79 -6.22
C THR A 47 -11.65 -7.88 -6.18
N GLY A 48 -11.32 -9.08 -5.69
CA GLY A 48 -12.18 -10.26 -5.83
C GLY A 48 -12.00 -11.00 -7.15
N SER A 49 -11.20 -10.46 -8.09
CA SER A 49 -10.98 -11.04 -9.42
C SER A 49 -9.51 -10.99 -9.84
N VAL A 50 -9.08 -11.98 -10.62
CA VAL A 50 -7.78 -12.01 -11.32
C VAL A 50 -7.94 -11.89 -12.84
N GLU A 51 -9.17 -11.73 -13.32
CA GLU A 51 -9.52 -11.65 -14.73
C GLU A 51 -9.76 -10.21 -15.18
N ASP A 52 -9.26 -9.86 -16.37
CA ASP A 52 -9.53 -8.57 -16.99
C ASP A 52 -11.03 -8.38 -17.30
N PRO A 53 -11.58 -7.16 -17.17
CA PRO A 53 -10.91 -5.95 -16.68
C PRO A 53 -10.93 -5.82 -15.14
N PHE A 54 -11.60 -6.73 -14.43
CA PHE A 54 -11.91 -6.64 -13.00
C PHE A 54 -10.70 -6.90 -12.07
N SER A 55 -9.59 -7.39 -12.62
CA SER A 55 -8.30 -7.45 -11.94
C SER A 55 -7.53 -6.13 -11.97
N ASN A 56 -7.97 -5.15 -12.77
CA ASN A 56 -7.24 -3.90 -12.89
C ASN A 56 -7.51 -2.98 -11.70
N ILE A 57 -6.44 -2.41 -11.16
CA ILE A 57 -6.48 -1.34 -10.17
C ILE A 57 -5.76 -0.14 -10.77
N TYR A 58 -6.43 1.00 -10.77
CA TYR A 58 -5.93 2.27 -11.27
C TYR A 58 -5.69 3.22 -10.12
N HIS A 59 -4.63 4.01 -10.26
CA HIS A 59 -4.39 5.13 -9.35
C HIS A 59 -4.93 6.42 -9.97
N GLU A 60 -5.86 7.07 -9.28
CA GLU A 60 -6.62 8.22 -9.77
C GLU A 60 -5.73 9.43 -10.11
N MET A 61 -4.79 9.78 -9.24
CA MET A 61 -3.89 10.91 -9.49
C MET A 61 -2.85 10.62 -10.58
N LEU A 62 -2.34 9.39 -10.65
CA LEU A 62 -1.33 9.01 -11.65
C LEU A 62 -1.95 8.72 -13.02
N LYS A 63 -3.27 8.50 -13.09
CA LYS A 63 -4.03 8.13 -14.31
C LYS A 63 -3.41 6.93 -15.03
N ARG A 64 -3.00 5.92 -14.25
CA ARG A 64 -2.33 4.70 -14.73
C ARG A 64 -2.86 3.47 -14.00
N ASN A 65 -2.83 2.35 -14.71
CA ASN A 65 -2.99 1.03 -14.12
C ASN A 65 -1.75 0.71 -13.27
N ILE A 66 -1.96 0.24 -12.04
CA ILE A 66 -0.93 -0.10 -11.06
C ILE A 66 -0.94 -1.57 -10.65
N SER A 67 -1.98 -2.32 -11.03
CA SER A 67 -2.09 -3.77 -10.83
C SER A 67 -2.99 -4.38 -11.90
N THR A 68 -2.54 -5.47 -12.51
CA THR A 68 -3.31 -6.26 -13.48
C THR A 68 -3.79 -7.60 -12.91
N ASN A 69 -3.53 -7.89 -11.64
CA ASN A 69 -3.79 -9.18 -10.99
C ASN A 69 -4.76 -9.07 -9.81
N GLY A 70 -5.43 -7.93 -9.68
CA GLY A 70 -6.42 -7.63 -8.66
C GLY A 70 -5.83 -7.25 -7.31
N ARG A 71 -4.50 -7.12 -7.17
CA ARG A 71 -3.84 -6.97 -5.85
C ARG A 71 -3.11 -5.66 -5.70
N HIS A 72 -3.24 -5.05 -4.53
CA HIS A 72 -2.38 -3.94 -4.11
C HIS A 72 -2.07 -4.09 -2.62
N GLU A 73 -0.82 -3.88 -2.23
CA GLU A 73 -0.38 -4.10 -0.84
C GLU A 73 0.40 -2.89 -0.33
N ALA A 74 0.25 -2.61 0.96
CA ALA A 74 0.89 -1.51 1.65
C ALA A 74 1.17 -1.86 3.12
N ILE A 75 1.98 -1.03 3.79
CA ILE A 75 2.25 -1.15 5.22
C ILE A 75 1.71 0.09 5.94
N ALA A 76 0.91 -0.14 6.98
CA ALA A 76 0.54 0.88 7.97
C ALA A 76 1.54 0.87 9.12
N VAL A 77 2.00 2.06 9.50
CA VAL A 77 2.89 2.27 10.65
C VAL A 77 2.45 3.50 11.41
N ASP A 78 2.40 3.41 12.74
CA ASP A 78 2.27 4.59 13.59
C ASP A 78 3.63 5.28 13.72
N ILE A 79 3.69 6.55 13.31
CA ILE A 79 4.87 7.39 13.46
C ILE A 79 4.44 8.66 14.17
N ASN A 80 4.95 8.86 15.40
CA ASN A 80 4.62 10.01 16.24
C ASN A 80 3.10 10.15 16.59
N ASN A 81 2.40 9.03 16.78
CA ASN A 81 0.95 8.98 17.03
C ASN A 81 0.09 9.37 15.80
N GLU A 82 0.65 9.25 14.60
CA GLU A 82 -0.08 9.36 13.34
C GLU A 82 0.16 8.10 12.52
N GLU A 83 -0.93 7.46 12.10
CA GLU A 83 -0.86 6.32 11.21
C GLU A 83 -0.62 6.80 9.77
N LEU A 84 0.45 6.27 9.17
CA LEU A 84 0.79 6.51 7.78
C LEU A 84 0.84 5.19 7.01
N ILE A 85 0.30 5.22 5.79
CA ILE A 85 0.35 4.11 4.83
C ILE A 85 1.50 4.34 3.85
N PHE A 86 2.37 3.35 3.74
CA PHE A 86 3.51 3.36 2.82
C PHE A 86 3.34 2.25 1.77
N ASP A 87 3.52 2.62 0.51
CA ASP A 87 3.67 1.71 -0.62
C ASP A 87 4.64 2.29 -1.65
N ASN A 88 4.81 1.60 -2.77
CA ASN A 88 5.66 2.02 -3.89
C ASN A 88 5.19 3.30 -4.61
N LEU A 89 3.94 3.74 -4.42
CA LEU A 89 3.37 4.94 -5.06
C LEU A 89 3.37 6.15 -4.12
N HIS A 90 3.32 5.90 -2.82
CA HIS A 90 3.33 6.86 -1.72
C HIS A 90 4.52 6.62 -0.80
N PRO A 91 5.76 6.76 -1.29
CA PRO A 91 6.95 6.52 -0.48
C PRO A 91 7.06 7.47 0.72
N GLN A 92 6.49 8.67 0.64
CA GLN A 92 6.49 9.64 1.75
C GLN A 92 5.45 9.33 2.83
N GLY A 93 4.69 8.25 2.68
CA GLY A 93 3.52 7.98 3.49
C GLY A 93 2.32 8.82 3.04
N ILE A 94 1.12 8.29 3.27
CA ILE A 94 -0.15 8.98 3.05
C ILE A 94 -1.16 8.53 4.11
N LEU A 95 -2.16 9.36 4.41
CA LEU A 95 -3.27 8.96 5.28
C LEU A 95 -4.05 7.80 4.65
N ARG A 96 -4.48 6.84 5.47
CA ARG A 96 -5.24 5.65 5.03
C ARG A 96 -6.46 5.98 4.17
N ARG A 97 -7.23 6.99 4.58
CA ARG A 97 -8.40 7.43 3.81
C ARG A 97 -8.01 7.88 2.40
N ASP A 98 -6.95 8.68 2.30
CA ASP A 98 -6.54 9.27 1.03
C ASP A 98 -5.85 8.21 0.15
N TRP A 99 -5.18 7.22 0.75
CA TRP A 99 -4.68 6.03 0.07
C TRP A 99 -5.80 5.26 -0.63
N LEU A 100 -6.87 4.91 0.09
CA LEU A 100 -8.02 4.20 -0.48
C LEU A 100 -8.74 5.04 -1.54
N TYR A 101 -8.90 6.34 -1.29
CA TYR A 101 -9.56 7.26 -2.22
C TYR A 101 -8.82 7.41 -3.55
N ASN A 102 -7.51 7.18 -3.57
CA ASN A 102 -6.71 7.25 -4.78
C ASN A 102 -6.84 6.01 -5.67
N LEU A 103 -7.58 4.98 -5.26
CA LEU A 103 -7.70 3.72 -5.99
C LEU A 103 -9.08 3.56 -6.61
N TYR A 104 -9.09 3.10 -7.86
CA TYR A 104 -10.29 2.75 -8.60
C TYR A 104 -10.11 1.40 -9.30
N SER A 105 -11.17 0.63 -9.40
CA SER A 105 -11.23 -0.59 -10.18
C SER A 105 -12.61 -0.72 -10.85
N PRO A 106 -12.73 -1.39 -12.01
CA PRO A 106 -14.03 -1.60 -12.66
C PRO A 106 -15.09 -2.31 -11.79
N ILE A 107 -14.68 -3.01 -10.72
CA ILE A 107 -15.62 -3.57 -9.74
C ILE A 107 -16.45 -2.48 -9.04
N ASN A 108 -15.91 -1.27 -8.90
CA ASN A 108 -16.60 -0.15 -8.26
C ASN A 108 -17.81 0.32 -9.09
N ASP A 109 -17.73 0.23 -10.41
CA ASP A 109 -18.85 0.54 -11.30
C ASP A 109 -19.99 -0.48 -11.20
N MET A 110 -19.69 -1.69 -10.69
CA MET A 110 -20.67 -2.72 -10.37
C MET A 110 -21.25 -2.58 -8.96
N GLY A 111 -20.82 -1.57 -8.20
CA GLY A 111 -21.20 -1.38 -6.80
C GLY A 111 -20.48 -2.32 -5.82
N GLU A 112 -19.35 -2.91 -6.24
CA GLU A 112 -18.48 -3.70 -5.37
C GLU A 112 -17.32 -2.85 -4.81
N ASP A 113 -16.80 -3.27 -3.66
CA ASP A 113 -15.67 -2.63 -2.98
C ASP A 113 -14.46 -3.58 -2.90
N PHE A 114 -13.27 -3.01 -2.69
CA PHE A 114 -12.07 -3.82 -2.45
C PHE A 114 -12.24 -4.69 -1.20
N GLN A 115 -11.82 -5.95 -1.30
CA GLN A 115 -11.66 -6.84 -0.15
C GLN A 115 -10.36 -6.49 0.55
N ILE A 116 -10.44 -6.02 1.79
CA ILE A 116 -9.29 -5.57 2.58
C ILE A 116 -8.99 -6.60 3.66
N THR A 117 -7.74 -7.05 3.74
CA THR A 117 -7.23 -7.84 4.87
C THR A 117 -6.07 -7.10 5.52
N GLU A 118 -6.10 -6.99 6.84
CA GLU A 118 -5.04 -6.35 7.62
C GLU A 118 -4.45 -7.39 8.58
N VAL A 119 -3.12 -7.50 8.59
CA VAL A 119 -2.42 -8.47 9.41
C VAL A 119 -1.33 -7.75 10.20
N ASP A 120 -1.50 -7.73 11.53
CA ASP A 120 -0.49 -7.20 12.45
C ASP A 120 0.79 -8.04 12.40
N PHE A 121 1.93 -7.40 12.65
CA PHE A 121 3.23 -8.04 12.78
C PHE A 121 4.13 -7.37 13.82
#